data_AF-A0A7K2Z1B4-F1
#
_entry.id   AF-A0A7K2Z1B4-F1
#
_cell.length_a   1.000
_cell.length_b   1.000
_cell.length_c   1.000
_cell.angle_alpha   90.00
_cell.angle_beta   90.00
_cell.angle_gamma   90.00
#
_symmetry.space_group_name_H-M   'P 1'
#
loop_
_entity.id
_entity.type
_entity.pdbx_description
1 polymer ?
#
loop_
_entity_poly.entity_id
_entity_poly.type
_entity_poly.pdbx_seq_one_letter_code
_entity_poly.pdbx_strand_id
1 'polypeptide(L)'
;LHSTAWGKVLVAFDPAARADLDESEPVGFTARTVTDPVALDAECVTVRERGWASDIEESVLGLAGIAAPIRDRRGNPLGAVGISGAVERIVRDGAPRPTLVAAVRDAARAVSRDLGASYPY
;
A
#
# COMPACT_ATOMS: atom_id res chain seq x y z
N LEU A 1 4.21 -7.21 -6.98
CA LEU A 1 4.15 -5.79 -6.58
C LEU A 1 2.71 -5.28 -6.56
N HIS A 2 1.91 -5.49 -7.61
CA HIS A 2 0.56 -4.93 -7.67
C HIS A 2 -0.48 -5.57 -6.72
N SER A 3 -0.28 -6.81 -6.27
CA SER A 3 -1.29 -7.57 -5.50
C SER A 3 -1.16 -7.51 -3.98
N THR A 4 -0.14 -6.82 -3.44
CA THR A 4 0.06 -6.70 -1.98
C THR A 4 -0.01 -5.26 -1.53
N ALA A 5 -0.43 -5.02 -0.28
CA ALA A 5 -0.52 -3.66 0.26
C ALA A 5 0.81 -2.89 0.16
N TRP A 6 1.94 -3.53 0.50
CA TRP A 6 3.28 -2.91 0.38
C TRP A 6 3.63 -2.60 -1.06
N GLY A 7 3.42 -3.55 -1.96
CA GLY A 7 3.78 -3.34 -3.35
C GLY A 7 2.93 -2.26 -4.01
N LYS A 8 1.63 -2.16 -3.67
CA LYS A 8 0.79 -1.03 -4.09
C LYS A 8 1.31 0.31 -3.58
N VAL A 9 1.81 0.37 -2.33
CA VAL A 9 2.48 1.58 -1.82
C VAL A 9 3.75 1.88 -2.62
N LEU A 10 4.61 0.88 -2.85
CA LEU A 10 5.85 1.08 -3.60
C LEU A 10 5.56 1.56 -5.03
N VAL A 11 4.72 0.87 -5.77
CA VAL A 11 4.32 1.25 -7.15
C VAL A 11 3.71 2.65 -7.19
N ALA A 12 2.94 3.04 -6.17
CA ALA A 12 2.36 4.37 -6.12
C ALA A 12 3.40 5.48 -5.90
N PHE A 13 4.47 5.26 -5.14
CA PHE A 13 5.40 6.34 -4.77
C PHE A 13 6.79 6.24 -5.42
N ASP A 14 7.23 5.05 -5.80
CA ASP A 14 8.56 4.76 -6.36
C ASP A 14 8.47 4.57 -7.89
N PRO A 15 9.02 5.51 -8.69
CA PRO A 15 9.03 5.39 -10.14
C PRO A 15 9.73 4.13 -10.66
N ALA A 16 10.75 3.62 -9.96
CA ALA A 16 11.43 2.39 -10.36
C ALA A 16 10.49 1.19 -10.19
N ALA A 17 9.81 1.09 -9.04
CA ALA A 17 8.81 0.04 -8.82
C ALA A 17 7.62 0.14 -9.80
N ARG A 18 7.27 1.35 -10.25
CA ARG A 18 6.25 1.56 -11.30
C ARG A 18 6.74 1.06 -12.67
N ALA A 19 7.98 1.39 -13.04
CA ALA A 19 8.59 0.93 -14.29
C ALA A 19 8.72 -0.60 -14.33
N ASP A 20 9.18 -1.22 -13.24
CA ASP A 20 9.23 -2.68 -13.10
C ASP A 20 7.86 -3.33 -13.28
N LEU A 21 6.79 -2.67 -12.81
CA LEU A 21 5.42 -3.15 -13.01
C LEU A 21 4.95 -2.97 -14.46
N ASP A 22 5.34 -1.90 -15.14
CA ASP A 22 4.98 -1.69 -16.56
C ASP A 22 5.71 -2.65 -17.50
N GLU A 23 6.96 -3.02 -17.16
CA GLU A 23 7.74 -3.99 -17.91
C GLU A 23 7.30 -5.45 -17.65
N SER A 24 6.56 -5.69 -16.56
CA SER A 24 6.04 -7.01 -16.23
C SER A 24 4.56 -7.14 -16.57
N GLU A 25 4.14 -8.32 -17.02
CA GLU A 25 2.71 -8.62 -17.15
C GLU A 25 2.11 -8.88 -15.74
N PRO A 26 1.10 -8.10 -15.28
CA PRO A 26 0.49 -8.32 -13.98
C PRO A 26 -0.21 -9.69 -13.91
N VAL A 27 0.33 -10.59 -13.10
CA VAL A 27 -0.23 -11.92 -12.85
C VAL A 27 -1.44 -11.85 -11.92
N GLY A 28 -2.57 -12.43 -12.35
CA GLY A 28 -3.74 -12.62 -11.49
C GLY A 28 -3.55 -13.78 -10.52
N PHE A 29 -3.33 -13.49 -9.23
CA PHE A 29 -3.17 -14.51 -8.18
C PHE A 29 -4.52 -15.04 -7.68
N THR A 30 -5.54 -14.20 -7.72
CA THR A 30 -6.91 -14.49 -7.32
C THR A 30 -7.89 -13.79 -8.27
N ALA A 31 -9.18 -14.08 -8.16
CA ALA A 31 -10.22 -13.36 -8.89
C ALA A 31 -10.34 -11.87 -8.49
N ARG A 32 -9.66 -11.43 -7.43
CA ARG A 32 -9.66 -10.04 -6.95
C ARG A 32 -8.39 -9.28 -7.30
N THR A 33 -7.37 -9.96 -7.82
CA THR A 33 -6.14 -9.30 -8.22
C THR A 33 -6.41 -8.29 -9.33
N VAL A 34 -6.04 -7.03 -9.08
CA VAL A 34 -6.10 -5.99 -10.10
C VAL A 34 -4.93 -6.16 -11.07
N THR A 35 -5.22 -6.47 -12.33
CA THR A 35 -4.21 -6.64 -13.39
C THR A 35 -4.38 -5.66 -14.55
N ASP A 36 -5.51 -4.95 -14.61
CA ASP A 36 -5.78 -3.94 -15.63
C ASP A 36 -4.92 -2.68 -15.38
N PRO A 37 -4.14 -2.20 -16.38
CA PRO A 37 -3.27 -1.05 -16.20
C PRO A 37 -4.01 0.24 -15.78
N VAL A 38 -5.22 0.47 -16.32
CA VAL A 38 -6.00 1.68 -15.99
C VAL A 38 -6.49 1.61 -14.55
N ALA A 39 -6.94 0.44 -14.10
CA ALA A 39 -7.31 0.20 -12.71
C ALA A 39 -6.10 0.35 -11.77
N LEU A 40 -4.92 -0.15 -12.15
CA LEU A 40 -3.70 -0.01 -11.37
C LEU A 40 -3.27 1.46 -11.22
N ASP A 41 -3.38 2.25 -12.28
CA ASP A 41 -3.10 3.69 -12.22
C ASP A 41 -4.10 4.42 -11.30
N ALA A 42 -5.40 4.08 -11.39
CA ALA A 42 -6.41 4.63 -10.50
C ALA A 42 -6.17 4.25 -9.02
N GLU A 43 -5.71 3.03 -8.75
CA GLU A 43 -5.28 2.61 -7.42
C GLU A 43 -4.07 3.43 -6.94
N CYS A 44 -3.08 3.67 -7.81
CA CYS A 44 -1.92 4.48 -7.46
C CYS A 44 -2.31 5.91 -7.07
N VAL A 45 -3.23 6.54 -7.81
CA VAL A 45 -3.78 7.85 -7.46
C VAL A 45 -4.44 7.80 -6.08
N THR A 46 -5.31 6.82 -5.86
CA THR A 46 -6.00 6.63 -4.58
C THR A 46 -5.02 6.47 -3.42
N VAL A 47 -3.97 5.66 -3.61
CA VAL A 47 -2.91 5.42 -2.60
C VAL A 47 -2.13 6.69 -2.31
N ARG A 48 -1.82 7.50 -3.33
CA ARG A 48 -1.14 8.81 -3.16
C ARG A 48 -1.98 9.77 -2.34
N GLU A 49 -3.28 9.86 -2.61
CA GLU A 49 -4.20 10.77 -1.93
C GLU A 49 -4.42 10.39 -0.46
N ARG A 50 -4.69 9.11 -0.17
CA ARG A 50 -4.98 8.66 1.21
C ARG A 50 -3.72 8.40 2.03
N GLY A 51 -2.58 8.14 1.38
CA GLY A 51 -1.30 7.84 2.01
C GLY A 51 -1.23 6.46 2.66
N TRP A 52 -1.93 5.47 2.10
CA TRP A 52 -1.89 4.06 2.50
C TRP A 52 -2.49 3.18 1.39
N ALA A 53 -2.24 1.88 1.43
CA ALA A 53 -2.85 0.89 0.55
C ALA A 53 -3.34 -0.33 1.34
N SER A 54 -4.25 -1.09 0.73
CA SER A 54 -4.68 -2.40 1.21
C SER A 54 -4.65 -3.44 0.11
N ASP A 55 -4.50 -4.68 0.53
CA ASP A 55 -4.76 -5.89 -0.25
C ASP A 55 -5.87 -6.65 0.47
N ILE A 56 -6.97 -6.97 -0.22
CA ILE A 56 -8.09 -7.74 0.33
C ILE A 56 -8.32 -8.97 -0.53
N GLU A 57 -7.68 -10.06 -0.11
CA GLU A 57 -7.71 -11.34 -0.79
C GLU A 57 -7.25 -11.25 -2.26
N GLU A 58 -6.37 -10.30 -2.58
CA GLU A 58 -5.84 -10.11 -3.94
C GLU A 58 -4.61 -10.97 -4.16
N SER A 59 -3.73 -11.07 -3.16
CA SER A 59 -2.55 -11.93 -3.22
C SER A 59 -2.88 -13.39 -2.85
N VAL A 60 -3.66 -13.59 -1.79
CA VAL A 60 -4.04 -14.90 -1.26
C VAL A 60 -5.45 -14.84 -0.69
N LEU A 61 -6.31 -15.80 -1.03
CA LEU A 61 -7.66 -15.91 -0.45
C LEU A 61 -7.59 -16.07 1.07
N GLY A 62 -8.47 -15.38 1.79
CA GLY A 62 -8.49 -15.32 3.25
C GLY A 62 -7.43 -14.41 3.89
N LEU A 63 -6.56 -13.78 3.11
CA LEU A 63 -5.55 -12.84 3.60
C LEU A 63 -5.95 -11.39 3.27
N ALA A 64 -5.64 -10.47 4.17
CA ALA A 64 -5.63 -9.05 3.86
C ALA A 64 -4.38 -8.39 4.43
N GLY A 65 -4.08 -7.19 3.92
CA GLY A 65 -2.98 -6.37 4.39
C GLY A 65 -3.31 -4.88 4.31
N ILE A 66 -2.62 -4.10 5.14
CA ILE A 66 -2.66 -2.64 5.14
C ILE A 66 -1.22 -2.16 5.21
N ALA A 67 -0.82 -1.24 4.34
CA ALA A 67 0.51 -0.65 4.35
C ALA A 67 0.46 0.87 4.16
N ALA A 68 1.45 1.58 4.70
CA ALA A 68 1.63 3.01 4.53
C ALA A 68 3.10 3.33 4.18
N PRO A 69 3.35 4.39 3.40
CA PRO A 69 4.70 4.75 2.97
C PRO A 69 5.52 5.31 4.14
N ILE A 70 6.78 4.88 4.23
CA ILE A 70 7.81 5.55 5.00
C ILE A 70 8.48 6.57 4.07
N ARG A 71 8.63 7.81 4.51
CA ARG A 71 9.21 8.89 3.70
C ARG A 71 10.45 9.50 4.34
N ASP A 72 11.37 9.97 3.50
CA ASP A 72 12.53 10.75 3.93
C ASP A 72 12.19 12.22 4.21
N ARG A 73 13.21 13.01 4.58
CA ARG A 73 13.12 14.46 4.83
C ARG A 73 12.66 15.30 3.63
N ARG A 74 12.74 14.76 2.41
CA ARG A 74 12.34 15.41 1.17
C ARG A 74 10.99 14.92 0.67
N GLY A 75 10.33 14.02 1.42
CA GLY A 75 9.06 13.42 1.06
C GLY A 75 9.17 12.24 0.10
N ASN A 76 10.38 11.78 -0.24
CA ASN A 76 10.59 10.62 -1.10
C ASN A 76 10.25 9.34 -0.32
N PRO A 77 9.58 8.35 -0.93
CA PRO A 77 9.38 7.06 -0.29
C PRO A 77 10.73 6.36 -0.08
N LEU A 78 10.95 5.85 1.14
CA LEU A 78 12.05 4.95 1.46
C LEU A 78 11.60 3.50 1.54
N GLY A 79 10.30 3.28 1.66
CA GLY A 79 9.71 1.95 1.78
C GLY A 79 8.27 2.02 2.26
N ALA A 80 7.77 0.91 2.76
CA ALA A 80 6.43 0.80 3.33
C ALA A 80 6.43 -0.05 4.59
N VAL A 81 5.60 0.31 5.57
CA VAL A 81 5.34 -0.49 6.77
C VAL A 81 3.86 -0.83 6.83
N GLY A 82 3.54 -2.00 7.34
CA GLY A 82 2.18 -2.51 7.30
C GLY A 82 1.97 -3.73 8.17
N ILE A 83 0.73 -4.21 8.16
CA ILE A 83 0.30 -5.45 8.80
C ILE A 83 -0.36 -6.34 7.76
N SER A 84 -0.28 -7.65 7.96
CA SER A 84 -1.03 -8.66 7.20
C SER A 84 -1.58 -9.73 8.13
N GLY A 85 -2.62 -10.42 7.68
CA GLY A 85 -3.27 -11.46 8.47
C GLY A 85 -4.62 -11.87 7.90
N ALA A 86 -5.33 -12.72 8.65
CA ALA A 86 -6.64 -13.21 8.24
C ALA A 86 -7.60 -12.05 7.94
N VAL A 87 -8.28 -12.13 6.79
CA VAL A 87 -9.16 -11.07 6.27
C VAL A 87 -10.19 -10.61 7.30
N GLU A 88 -10.78 -11.52 8.07
CA GLU A 88 -11.78 -11.24 9.11
C GLU A 88 -11.25 -10.36 10.25
N ARG A 89 -9.93 -10.39 10.50
CA ARG A 89 -9.27 -9.57 11.53
C ARG A 89 -8.94 -8.18 11.03
N ILE A 90 -8.69 -8.03 9.73
CA ILE A 90 -8.23 -6.77 9.13
C ILE A 90 -9.38 -5.98 8.51
N VAL A 91 -10.36 -6.67 7.91
CA VAL A 91 -11.49 -6.12 7.18
C VAL A 91 -12.76 -6.25 8.00
N ARG A 92 -13.62 -5.23 7.92
CA ARG A 92 -14.98 -5.23 8.46
C ARG A 92 -15.89 -4.52 7.47
N ASP A 93 -17.05 -5.09 7.17
CA ASP A 93 -18.03 -4.52 6.23
C ASP A 93 -17.42 -4.22 4.84
N GLY A 94 -16.51 -5.08 4.38
CA GLY A 94 -15.85 -4.96 3.07
C GLY A 94 -14.70 -3.95 3.01
N ALA A 95 -14.38 -3.24 4.10
CA ALA A 95 -13.30 -2.27 4.15
C ALA A 95 -12.28 -2.56 5.26
N PRO A 96 -11.01 -2.15 5.12
CA PRO A 96 -10.03 -2.24 6.21
C PRO A 96 -10.50 -1.47 7.44
N ARG A 97 -10.35 -2.08 8.63
CA ARG A 97 -10.80 -1.47 9.89
C ARG A 97 -10.10 -0.10 10.09
N PRO A 98 -10.85 0.99 10.31
CA PRO A 98 -10.27 2.33 10.42
C PRO A 98 -9.20 2.45 11.52
N THR A 99 -9.36 1.73 12.63
CA THR A 99 -8.39 1.71 13.73
C THR A 99 -7.05 1.10 13.33
N LEU A 100 -7.04 0.06 12.50
CA LEU A 100 -5.82 -0.56 11.98
C LEU A 100 -5.15 0.33 10.94
N VAL A 101 -5.93 0.96 10.07
CA VAL A 101 -5.42 1.94 9.10
C VAL A 101 -4.74 3.11 9.82
N ALA A 102 -5.38 3.66 10.86
CA ALA A 102 -4.80 4.72 11.67
C ALA A 102 -3.48 4.28 12.32
N ALA A 103 -3.46 3.10 12.96
CA ALA A 103 -2.26 2.57 13.62
C ALA A 103 -1.09 2.38 12.65
N VAL A 104 -1.34 1.84 11.45
CA VAL A 104 -0.31 1.64 10.43
C VAL A 104 0.24 2.97 9.92
N ARG A 105 -0.64 3.96 9.68
CA ARG A 105 -0.21 5.31 9.24
C ARG A 105 0.61 6.01 10.32
N ASP A 106 0.22 5.88 11.58
CA ASP A 106 0.94 6.50 12.70
C ASP A 106 2.30 5.84 12.92
N ALA A 107 2.39 4.50 12.78
CA ALA A 107 3.66 3.80 12.76
C ALA A 107 4.56 4.27 11.60
N ALA A 108 4.02 4.39 10.39
CA ALA A 108 4.78 4.88 9.22
C ALA A 108 5.30 6.31 9.43
N ARG A 109 4.48 7.19 10.02
CA ARG A 109 4.88 8.57 10.36
C ARG A 109 5.96 8.59 11.44
N ALA A 110 5.84 7.75 12.47
CA ALA A 110 6.85 7.65 13.53
C ALA A 110 8.21 7.25 12.94
N VAL A 111 8.24 6.19 12.12
CA VAL A 111 9.46 5.76 11.43
C VAL A 111 9.99 6.85 10.49
N SER A 112 9.11 7.53 9.76
CA SER A 112 9.52 8.64 8.89
C SER A 112 10.17 9.79 9.67
N ARG A 113 9.63 10.14 10.85
CA ARG A 113 10.22 11.18 11.73
C ARG A 113 11.60 10.77 12.22
N ASP A 114 11.77 9.52 12.65
CA ASP A 114 13.06 9.00 13.11
C ASP A 114 14.11 9.00 11.99
N LEU A 115 13.68 8.84 10.75
CA LEU A 115 14.52 8.96 9.54
C LEU A 115 14.70 10.41 9.05
N GLY A 116 14.12 11.40 9.76
CA GLY A 116 14.33 12.83 9.52
C GLY A 116 13.23 13.55 8.74
N ALA A 117 12.04 12.97 8.56
CA ALA A 117 10.91 13.64 7.91
C ALA A 117 10.30 14.75 8.78
N SER A 118 10.45 16.02 8.36
CA SER A 118 9.68 17.14 8.92
C SER A 118 8.43 17.38 8.08
N TYR A 119 7.24 17.21 8.67
CA TYR A 119 5.99 17.65 8.06
C TYR A 119 5.89 19.19 8.16
N PRO A 120 5.50 19.91 7.10
CA PRO A 120 5.16 21.32 7.24
C PRO A 120 3.88 21.47 8.07
N TYR A 121 3.93 22.42 9.01
CA TYR A 121 2.82 22.84 9.88
C TYR A 121 1.71 23.55 9.11
#